data_AF-A0A3B6TWK3-F1
#
_entry.id   AF-A0A3B6TWK3-F1
#
_cell.length_a   1.000
_cell.length_b   1.000
_cell.length_c   1.000
_cell.angle_alpha   90.00
_cell.angle_beta   90.00
_cell.angle_gamma   90.00
#
_symmetry.space_group_name_H-M   'P 1'
#
loop_
_entity.id
_entity.type
_entity.pdbx_description
1 polymer ?
#
loop_
_entity_poly.entity_id
_entity_poly.type
_entity_poly.pdbx_seq_one_letter_code
_entity_poly.pdbx_strand_id
1 'polypeptide(L)'
;MGMEYASSTTASSMFLPFLAMFAAIYLLGYFVVFRRWSLQQRPDASSCLTSLFHGTPATLLALRAVLSSPRAGDLAAPNMPADDLALDFSTAYFTVDLIHYLVFLPHEVLFVAHHLATLYVFATCRAAVRRGAYGLLALEVLAEATSLAQNLWTLAGMRRADSTLAARAHAALSLPFYAAYTAMRAVLGPVWFVRMVKFYAADGGVPTWAWASWSVVIGSAILVSVLWVGNLWFVYFRQRMGSNKKEQ
;
A
#
# COMPACT_ATOMS: atom_id res chain seq x y z
N MET A 1 13.83 30.92 -39.42
CA MET A 1 14.60 30.01 -38.55
C MET A 1 13.61 29.50 -37.52
N GLY A 2 13.13 28.26 -37.71
CA GLY A 2 11.92 27.75 -37.06
C GLY A 2 12.12 27.49 -35.56
N MET A 3 11.17 27.95 -34.76
CA MET A 3 10.97 27.44 -33.41
C MET A 3 10.46 26.01 -33.51
N GLU A 4 11.31 25.05 -33.16
CA GLU A 4 10.86 23.70 -32.85
C GLU A 4 9.96 23.78 -31.62
N TYR A 5 8.64 23.66 -31.84
CA TYR A 5 7.72 23.29 -30.79
C TYR A 5 8.12 21.90 -30.31
N ALA A 6 8.79 21.83 -29.16
CA ALA A 6 8.94 20.59 -28.43
C ALA A 6 7.53 20.06 -28.12
N SER A 7 7.07 19.12 -28.92
CA SER A 7 5.89 18.31 -28.66
C SER A 7 6.07 17.69 -27.28
N SER A 8 5.37 18.20 -26.28
CA SER A 8 5.27 17.54 -24.99
C SER A 8 4.52 16.23 -25.22
N THR A 9 5.24 15.14 -25.44
CA THR A 9 4.67 13.80 -25.48
C THR A 9 4.10 13.54 -24.10
N THR A 10 2.79 13.75 -23.95
CA THR A 10 2.07 13.28 -22.77
C THR A 10 2.15 11.77 -22.82
N ALA A 11 2.99 11.18 -21.96
CA ALA A 11 3.05 9.73 -21.84
C ALA A 11 1.64 9.22 -21.55
N SER A 12 1.14 8.32 -22.40
CA SER A 12 -0.17 7.70 -22.23
C SER A 12 -0.24 7.03 -20.86
N SER A 13 -1.34 7.25 -20.13
CA SER A 13 -1.53 6.62 -18.83
C SER A 13 -1.59 5.10 -18.97
N MET A 14 -0.90 4.41 -18.06
CA MET A 14 -0.89 2.94 -17.97
C MET A 14 -1.98 2.40 -17.03
N PHE A 15 -2.85 3.28 -16.50
CA PHE A 15 -3.90 2.91 -15.56
C PHE A 15 -4.82 1.80 -16.12
N LEU A 16 -5.38 1.96 -17.32
CA LEU A 16 -6.31 0.96 -17.89
C LEU A 16 -5.64 -0.40 -18.14
N PRO A 17 -4.44 -0.49 -18.75
CA PRO A 17 -3.69 -1.74 -18.82
C PRO A 17 -3.46 -2.41 -17.46
N PHE A 18 -3.03 -1.65 -16.44
CA PHE A 18 -2.81 -2.20 -15.10
C PHE A 18 -4.13 -2.61 -14.43
N LEU A 19 -5.21 -1.86 -14.62
CA LEU A 19 -6.53 -2.18 -14.10
C LEU A 19 -7.01 -3.53 -14.66
N ALA A 20 -6.88 -3.73 -15.98
CA ALA A 20 -7.21 -4.99 -16.62
C ALA A 20 -6.34 -6.15 -16.11
N MET A 21 -5.04 -5.92 -15.92
CA MET A 21 -4.12 -6.90 -15.36
C MET A 21 -4.51 -7.30 -13.93
N PHE A 22 -4.74 -6.34 -13.03
CA PHE A 22 -5.14 -6.64 -11.65
C PHE A 22 -6.52 -7.30 -11.56
N ALA A 23 -7.47 -6.87 -12.39
CA ALA A 23 -8.76 -7.55 -12.49
C ALA A 23 -8.60 -9.00 -12.96
N ALA A 24 -7.76 -9.26 -13.96
CA ALA A 24 -7.48 -10.62 -14.42
C ALA A 24 -6.81 -11.48 -13.32
N ILE A 25 -5.86 -10.92 -12.56
CA ILE A 25 -5.22 -11.59 -11.42
C ILE A 25 -6.26 -11.93 -10.34
N TYR A 26 -7.13 -10.98 -9.99
CA TYR A 26 -8.21 -11.20 -9.02
C TYR A 26 -9.14 -12.33 -9.48
N LEU A 27 -9.61 -12.29 -10.72
CA LEU A 27 -10.50 -13.30 -11.30
C LEU A 27 -9.81 -14.68 -11.37
N LEU A 28 -8.52 -14.73 -11.72
CA LEU A 28 -7.72 -15.96 -11.69
C LEU A 28 -7.61 -16.52 -10.27
N GLY A 29 -7.35 -15.65 -9.28
CA GLY A 29 -7.36 -15.99 -7.86
C GLY A 29 -8.68 -16.64 -7.46
N TYR A 30 -9.78 -15.98 -7.81
CA TYR A 30 -11.12 -16.37 -7.40
C TYR A 30 -11.58 -17.68 -8.08
N PHE A 31 -11.49 -17.75 -9.40
CA PHE A 31 -12.06 -18.86 -10.17
C PHE A 31 -11.12 -20.06 -10.33
N VAL A 32 -9.81 -19.88 -10.18
CA VAL A 32 -8.82 -20.94 -10.47
C VAL A 32 -8.01 -21.30 -9.23
N VAL A 33 -7.29 -20.35 -8.64
CA VAL A 33 -6.33 -20.64 -7.55
C VAL A 33 -7.06 -21.07 -6.27
N PHE A 34 -8.04 -20.30 -5.83
CA PHE A 34 -8.80 -20.52 -4.60
C PHE A 34 -10.17 -21.16 -4.86
N ARG A 35 -10.36 -21.81 -6.01
CA ARG A 35 -11.63 -22.44 -6.41
C ARG A 35 -12.13 -23.51 -5.42
N ARG A 36 -11.23 -24.11 -4.65
CA ARG A 36 -11.53 -25.12 -3.62
C ARG A 36 -11.67 -24.54 -2.22
N TRP A 37 -11.42 -23.25 -2.04
CA TRP A 37 -11.65 -22.57 -0.77
C TRP A 37 -13.14 -22.25 -0.64
N SER A 38 -13.57 -22.08 0.62
CA SER A 38 -14.95 -21.72 0.95
C SER A 38 -15.35 -20.41 0.25
N LEU A 39 -16.64 -20.24 -0.05
CA LEU A 39 -17.15 -19.02 -0.67
C LEU A 39 -16.92 -17.77 0.21
N GLN A 40 -16.74 -17.96 1.52
CA GLN A 40 -16.43 -16.89 2.47
C GLN A 40 -14.95 -16.46 2.39
N GLN A 41 -14.01 -17.41 2.28
CA GLN A 41 -12.58 -17.09 2.28
C GLN A 41 -12.02 -16.76 0.89
N ARG A 42 -12.68 -17.22 -0.17
CA ARG A 42 -12.21 -17.10 -1.55
C ARG A 42 -12.04 -15.64 -2.01
N PRO A 43 -13.00 -14.72 -1.79
CA PRO A 43 -12.81 -13.31 -2.14
C PRO A 43 -11.53 -12.74 -1.52
N ASP A 44 -11.38 -12.88 -0.20
CA ASP A 44 -10.27 -12.30 0.56
C ASP A 44 -8.92 -12.91 0.16
N ALA A 45 -8.88 -14.23 -0.06
CA ALA A 45 -7.69 -14.89 -0.57
C ALA A 45 -7.29 -14.37 -1.96
N SER A 46 -8.28 -14.04 -2.81
CA SER A 46 -8.06 -13.50 -4.16
C SER A 46 -7.58 -12.05 -4.12
N SER A 47 -8.14 -11.22 -3.23
CA SER A 47 -7.61 -9.89 -2.92
C SER A 47 -6.17 -9.97 -2.44
N CYS A 48 -5.88 -10.87 -1.50
CA CYS A 48 -4.53 -11.09 -0.97
C CYS A 48 -3.52 -11.54 -2.04
N LEU A 49 -3.93 -12.42 -2.97
CA LEU A 49 -3.12 -12.77 -4.13
C LEU A 49 -2.88 -11.55 -5.04
N THR A 50 -3.91 -10.76 -5.30
CA THR A 50 -3.80 -9.54 -6.10
C THR A 50 -2.82 -8.55 -5.46
N SER A 51 -2.89 -8.40 -4.13
CA SER A 51 -1.96 -7.61 -3.32
C SER A 51 -0.51 -8.12 -3.40
N LEU A 52 -0.29 -9.44 -3.47
CA LEU A 52 1.07 -9.99 -3.71
C LEU A 52 1.66 -9.58 -5.06
N PHE A 53 0.83 -9.51 -6.10
CA PHE A 53 1.24 -9.00 -7.42
C PHE A 53 1.36 -7.48 -7.48
N HIS A 54 0.88 -6.77 -6.46
CA HIS A 54 1.04 -5.32 -6.34
C HIS A 54 2.24 -4.97 -5.46
N GLY A 55 2.28 -5.38 -4.19
CA GLY A 55 3.17 -4.79 -3.19
C GLY A 55 4.66 -4.85 -3.52
N THR A 56 5.18 -6.02 -3.91
CA THR A 56 6.60 -6.13 -4.29
C THR A 56 6.91 -5.35 -5.57
N PRO A 57 6.16 -5.50 -6.69
CA PRO A 57 6.37 -4.66 -7.87
C PRO A 57 6.21 -3.14 -7.61
N ALA A 58 5.21 -2.72 -6.82
CA ALA A 58 4.98 -1.32 -6.45
C ALA A 58 6.18 -0.77 -5.69
N THR A 59 6.68 -1.50 -4.69
CA THR A 59 7.90 -1.14 -3.95
C THR A 59 9.07 -0.93 -4.90
N LEU A 60 9.27 -1.83 -5.87
CA LEU A 60 10.39 -1.74 -6.82
C LEU A 60 10.23 -0.57 -7.80
N LEU A 61 9.02 -0.34 -8.31
CA LEU A 61 8.71 0.80 -9.20
C LEU A 61 8.91 2.13 -8.48
N ALA A 62 8.35 2.27 -7.28
CA ALA A 62 8.50 3.46 -6.45
C ALA A 62 9.96 3.68 -6.04
N LEU A 63 10.68 2.63 -5.63
CA LEU A 63 12.09 2.72 -5.28
C LEU A 63 12.94 3.15 -6.48
N ARG A 64 12.70 2.58 -7.67
CA ARG A 64 13.36 3.01 -8.91
C ARG A 64 13.09 4.48 -9.19
N ALA A 65 11.83 4.93 -9.11
CA ALA A 65 11.45 6.31 -9.35
C ALA A 65 12.18 7.27 -8.38
N VAL A 66 12.18 6.95 -7.09
CA VAL A 66 12.87 7.73 -6.04
C VAL A 66 14.39 7.75 -6.24
N LEU A 67 15.03 6.59 -6.47
CA LEU A 67 16.49 6.49 -6.56
C LEU A 67 17.07 7.06 -7.86
N SER A 68 16.32 7.00 -8.95
CA SER A 68 16.74 7.53 -10.25
C SER A 68 16.42 9.02 -10.43
N SER A 69 15.75 9.65 -9.47
CA SER A 69 15.32 11.04 -9.61
C SER A 69 16.52 12.00 -9.61
N PRO A 70 16.72 12.81 -10.67
CA PRO A 70 17.75 13.85 -10.69
C PRO A 70 17.42 15.01 -9.73
N ARG A 71 16.22 15.01 -9.13
CA ARG A 71 15.73 16.01 -8.18
C ARG A 71 15.53 15.39 -6.78
N ALA A 72 16.39 14.43 -6.43
CA ALA A 72 16.31 13.75 -5.14
C ALA A 72 16.28 14.77 -3.98
N GLY A 73 15.27 14.65 -3.13
CA GLY A 73 15.06 15.53 -1.98
C GLY A 73 14.16 16.75 -2.23
N ASP A 74 13.87 17.11 -3.49
CA ASP A 74 12.83 18.11 -3.81
C ASP A 74 11.45 17.44 -3.79
N LEU A 75 10.73 17.60 -2.68
CA LEU A 75 9.43 16.95 -2.48
C LEU A 75 8.29 17.64 -3.24
N ALA A 76 8.56 18.75 -3.93
CA ALA A 76 7.62 19.44 -4.82
C ALA A 76 8.05 19.36 -6.28
N ALA A 77 9.02 18.53 -6.65
CA ALA A 77 9.42 18.36 -8.03
C ALA A 77 8.21 17.95 -8.92
N PRO A 78 8.12 18.43 -10.17
CA PRO A 78 7.20 17.89 -11.17
C PRO A 78 7.35 16.37 -11.29
N ASN A 79 6.23 15.67 -11.43
CA ASN A 79 6.26 14.22 -11.63
C ASN A 79 7.01 13.87 -12.91
N MET A 80 7.85 12.84 -12.83
CA MET A 80 8.53 12.24 -13.95
C MET A 80 7.74 11.03 -14.49
N PRO A 81 8.04 10.55 -15.72
CA PRO A 81 7.38 9.37 -16.26
C PRO A 81 7.48 8.12 -15.37
N ALA A 82 8.59 7.95 -14.63
CA ALA A 82 8.74 6.86 -13.67
C ALA A 82 7.79 6.99 -12.46
N ASP A 83 7.54 8.23 -12.02
CA ASP A 83 6.59 8.50 -10.95
C ASP A 83 5.16 8.20 -11.40
N ASP A 84 4.79 8.70 -12.59
CA ASP A 84 3.47 8.50 -13.18
C ASP A 84 3.19 7.01 -13.44
N LEU A 85 4.20 6.22 -13.81
CA LEU A 85 4.07 4.77 -13.97
C LEU A 85 3.77 4.06 -12.64
N ALA A 86 4.50 4.41 -11.57
CA ALA A 86 4.28 3.84 -10.24
C ALA A 86 2.89 4.23 -9.69
N LEU A 87 2.51 5.51 -9.84
CA LEU A 87 1.20 6.00 -9.45
C LEU A 87 0.07 5.31 -10.23
N ASP A 88 0.20 5.16 -11.56
CA ASP A 88 -0.80 4.46 -12.39
C ASP A 88 -0.92 2.98 -11.99
N PHE A 89 0.20 2.30 -11.71
CA PHE A 89 0.25 0.91 -11.26
C PHE A 89 -0.51 0.72 -9.94
N SER A 90 -0.20 1.53 -8.94
CA SER A 90 -0.82 1.38 -7.63
C SER A 90 -2.26 1.88 -7.60
N THR A 91 -2.58 2.97 -8.30
CA THR A 91 -3.97 3.44 -8.42
C THR A 91 -4.86 2.35 -9.05
N ALA A 92 -4.36 1.62 -10.05
CA ALA A 92 -5.09 0.50 -10.65
C ALA A 92 -5.33 -0.65 -9.64
N TYR A 93 -4.31 -1.06 -8.88
CA TYR A 93 -4.47 -2.07 -7.83
C TYR A 93 -5.51 -1.66 -6.79
N PHE A 94 -5.34 -0.48 -6.18
CA PHE A 94 -6.25 0.00 -5.13
C PHE A 94 -7.69 0.15 -5.64
N THR A 95 -7.88 0.40 -6.94
CA THR A 95 -9.22 0.44 -7.55
C THR A 95 -9.86 -0.95 -7.59
N VAL A 96 -9.14 -1.96 -8.08
CA VAL A 96 -9.63 -3.36 -8.10
C VAL A 96 -9.93 -3.84 -6.68
N ASP A 97 -9.02 -3.56 -5.74
CA ASP A 97 -9.15 -4.04 -4.36
C ASP A 97 -10.27 -3.30 -3.60
N LEU A 98 -10.47 -2.01 -3.86
CA LEU A 98 -11.64 -1.28 -3.35
C LEU A 98 -12.95 -1.89 -3.86
N ILE A 99 -13.04 -2.25 -5.14
CA ILE A 99 -14.23 -2.92 -5.68
C ILE A 99 -14.46 -4.24 -4.95
N HIS A 100 -13.41 -5.01 -4.66
CA HIS A 100 -13.50 -6.21 -3.84
C HIS A 100 -14.12 -5.92 -2.47
N TYR A 101 -13.60 -4.93 -1.72
CA TYR A 101 -14.14 -4.59 -0.41
C TYR A 101 -15.59 -4.12 -0.49
N LEU A 102 -15.95 -3.28 -1.47
CA LEU A 102 -17.33 -2.79 -1.61
C LEU A 102 -18.33 -3.91 -1.94
N VAL A 103 -17.91 -4.93 -2.69
CA VAL A 103 -18.79 -6.02 -3.13
C VAL A 103 -18.86 -7.14 -2.09
N PHE A 104 -17.73 -7.54 -1.50
CA PHE A 104 -17.64 -8.74 -0.67
C PHE A 104 -17.51 -8.45 0.82
N LEU A 105 -16.90 -7.33 1.21
CA LEU A 105 -16.58 -6.99 2.59
C LEU A 105 -16.96 -5.53 2.96
N PRO A 106 -18.19 -5.07 2.69
CA PRO A 106 -18.54 -3.65 2.91
C PRO A 106 -18.53 -3.24 4.39
N HIS A 107 -18.53 -4.20 5.30
CA HIS A 107 -18.42 -4.00 6.74
C HIS A 107 -16.97 -3.71 7.20
N GLU A 108 -15.97 -3.99 6.38
CA GLU A 108 -14.56 -3.71 6.65
C GLU A 108 -14.23 -2.23 6.38
N VAL A 109 -14.92 -1.34 7.11
CA VAL A 109 -14.90 0.12 6.88
C VAL A 109 -13.49 0.71 6.93
N LEU A 110 -12.61 0.17 7.79
CA LEU A 110 -11.21 0.64 7.87
C LEU A 110 -10.44 0.37 6.58
N PHE A 111 -10.64 -0.80 5.97
CA PHE A 111 -9.98 -1.15 4.71
C PHE A 111 -10.57 -0.34 3.55
N VAL A 112 -11.89 -0.19 3.48
CA VAL A 112 -12.56 0.67 2.49
C VAL A 112 -12.04 2.11 2.58
N ALA A 113 -12.01 2.68 3.78
CA ALA A 113 -11.53 4.04 4.01
C ALA A 113 -10.04 4.19 3.66
N HIS A 114 -9.22 3.19 4.00
CA HIS A 114 -7.80 3.17 3.63
C HIS A 114 -7.61 3.18 2.10
N HIS A 115 -8.36 2.36 1.37
CA HIS A 115 -8.24 2.30 -0.09
C HIS A 115 -8.70 3.60 -0.75
N LEU A 116 -9.81 4.17 -0.30
CA LEU A 116 -10.29 5.49 -0.75
C LEU A 116 -9.27 6.59 -0.46
N ALA A 117 -8.66 6.58 0.72
CA ALA A 117 -7.61 7.51 1.10
C ALA A 117 -6.38 7.41 0.18
N THR A 118 -5.88 6.20 -0.07
CA THR A 118 -4.74 5.99 -0.95
C THR A 118 -5.06 6.40 -2.40
N LEU A 119 -6.23 6.00 -2.91
CA LEU A 119 -6.70 6.41 -4.25
C LEU A 119 -6.81 7.94 -4.36
N TYR A 120 -7.37 8.60 -3.35
CA TYR A 120 -7.46 10.06 -3.33
C TYR A 120 -6.08 10.71 -3.46
N VAL A 121 -5.12 10.30 -2.64
CA VAL A 121 -3.76 10.88 -2.65
C VAL A 121 -3.05 10.59 -3.98
N PHE A 122 -3.08 9.35 -4.46
CA PHE A 122 -2.38 8.98 -5.70
C PHE A 122 -3.03 9.59 -6.94
N ALA A 123 -4.36 9.53 -7.07
CA ALA A 123 -5.06 10.10 -8.22
C ALA A 123 -4.92 11.62 -8.28
N THR A 124 -5.02 12.31 -7.14
CA THR A 124 -4.84 13.77 -7.12
C THR A 124 -3.39 14.18 -7.39
N CYS A 125 -2.40 13.44 -6.88
CA CYS A 125 -1.00 13.67 -7.23
C CYS A 125 -0.76 13.46 -8.74
N ARG A 126 -1.30 12.37 -9.30
CA ARG A 126 -1.11 11.96 -10.69
C ARG A 126 -1.81 12.85 -11.71
N ALA A 127 -3.07 13.21 -11.45
CA ALA A 127 -3.94 13.83 -12.44
C ALA A 127 -4.15 15.33 -12.21
N ALA A 128 -4.29 15.78 -10.96
CA ALA A 128 -4.62 17.17 -10.64
C ALA A 128 -3.38 18.02 -10.37
N VAL A 129 -2.47 17.54 -9.52
CA VAL A 129 -1.32 18.30 -9.04
C VAL A 129 -0.11 18.13 -9.96
N ARG A 130 0.17 16.90 -10.40
CA ARG A 130 1.29 16.51 -11.28
C ARG A 130 2.68 16.87 -10.74
N ARG A 131 2.78 17.00 -9.41
CA ARG A 131 4.01 17.32 -8.67
C ARG A 131 3.96 16.65 -7.31
N GLY A 132 5.12 16.44 -6.73
CA GLY A 132 5.30 15.93 -5.37
C GLY A 132 5.18 14.42 -5.21
N ALA A 133 5.15 13.66 -6.30
CA ALA A 133 5.14 12.21 -6.24
C ALA A 133 6.34 11.62 -5.49
N TYR A 134 7.53 12.23 -5.57
CA TYR A 134 8.74 11.74 -4.89
C TYR A 134 8.52 11.44 -3.40
N GLY A 135 7.86 12.37 -2.67
CA GLY A 135 7.56 12.17 -1.25
C GLY A 135 6.57 11.03 -1.01
N LEU A 136 5.53 10.95 -1.84
CA LEU A 136 4.48 9.93 -1.76
C LEU A 136 4.99 8.54 -2.12
N LEU A 137 5.83 8.41 -3.15
CA LEU A 137 6.44 7.15 -3.58
C LEU A 137 7.46 6.65 -2.55
N ALA A 138 8.18 7.54 -1.86
CA ALA A 138 9.02 7.14 -0.73
C ALA A 138 8.18 6.58 0.44
N LEU A 139 7.01 7.16 0.72
CA LEU A 139 6.07 6.56 1.68
C LEU A 139 5.51 5.22 1.17
N GLU A 140 5.23 5.11 -0.13
CA GLU A 140 4.78 3.87 -0.74
C GLU A 140 5.81 2.75 -0.60
N VAL A 141 7.10 3.04 -0.79
CA VAL A 141 8.18 2.07 -0.52
C VAL A 141 8.13 1.58 0.92
N LEU A 142 8.05 2.49 1.89
CA LEU A 142 7.94 2.12 3.31
C LEU A 142 6.65 1.36 3.59
N ALA A 143 5.58 1.70 2.87
CA ALA A 143 4.30 1.06 3.03
C ALA A 143 4.35 -0.41 2.56
N GLU A 144 4.82 -0.61 1.34
CA GLU A 144 4.74 -1.88 0.65
C GLU A 144 5.92 -2.83 0.96
N ALA A 145 6.98 -2.34 1.62
CA ALA A 145 8.13 -3.14 2.04
C ALA A 145 7.77 -4.38 2.88
N THR A 146 6.61 -4.38 3.52
CA THR A 146 6.13 -5.51 4.34
C THR A 146 5.01 -6.31 3.68
N SER A 147 4.55 -5.94 2.49
CA SER A 147 3.34 -6.49 1.87
C SER A 147 3.45 -7.97 1.53
N LEU A 148 4.63 -8.45 1.11
CA LEU A 148 4.84 -9.89 0.92
C LEU A 148 4.63 -10.67 2.21
N ALA A 149 5.27 -10.24 3.31
CA ALA A 149 5.14 -10.87 4.61
C ALA A 149 3.71 -10.77 5.14
N GLN A 150 3.08 -9.60 5.02
CA GLN A 150 1.70 -9.35 5.46
C GLN A 150 0.70 -10.26 4.74
N ASN A 151 0.80 -10.37 3.42
CA ASN A 151 -0.14 -11.17 2.62
C ASN A 151 0.06 -12.68 2.87
N LEU A 152 1.31 -13.16 2.95
CA LEU A 152 1.57 -14.55 3.31
C LEU A 152 1.10 -14.88 4.73
N TRP A 153 1.32 -13.97 5.69
CA TRP A 153 0.81 -14.09 7.05
C TRP A 153 -0.72 -14.14 7.07
N THR A 154 -1.38 -13.31 6.27
CA THR A 154 -2.85 -13.25 6.15
C THR A 154 -3.43 -14.54 5.56
N LEU A 155 -2.89 -15.03 4.43
CA LEU A 155 -3.32 -16.31 3.82
C LEU A 155 -3.12 -17.49 4.75
N ALA A 156 -1.97 -17.54 5.45
CA ALA A 156 -1.72 -18.57 6.44
C ALA A 156 -2.71 -18.47 7.62
N GLY A 157 -3.06 -17.25 8.02
CA GLY A 157 -4.05 -16.95 9.06
C GLY A 157 -5.45 -17.47 8.72
N MET A 158 -5.90 -17.27 7.47
CA MET A 158 -7.20 -17.76 6.99
C MET A 158 -7.35 -19.28 7.11
N ARG A 159 -6.25 -20.03 7.00
CA ARG A 159 -6.24 -21.51 6.99
C ARG A 159 -5.64 -22.12 8.25
N ARG A 160 -5.29 -21.31 9.26
CA ARG A 160 -4.57 -21.80 10.46
C ARG A 160 -5.35 -22.86 11.26
N ALA A 161 -6.69 -22.81 11.24
CA ALA A 161 -7.52 -23.78 11.94
C ALA A 161 -7.59 -25.13 11.20
N ASP A 162 -7.44 -25.11 9.88
CA ASP A 162 -7.68 -26.27 9.02
C ASP A 162 -6.38 -26.94 8.53
N SER A 163 -5.22 -26.31 8.75
CA SER A 163 -3.93 -26.76 8.24
C SER A 163 -2.80 -26.51 9.21
N THR A 164 -2.12 -27.58 9.64
CA THR A 164 -0.94 -27.51 10.51
C THR A 164 0.21 -26.75 9.86
N LEU A 165 0.39 -26.88 8.55
CA LEU A 165 1.37 -26.11 7.79
C LEU A 165 1.04 -24.62 7.82
N ALA A 166 -0.22 -24.25 7.59
CA ALA A 166 -0.66 -22.85 7.64
C ALA A 166 -0.51 -22.26 9.05
N ALA A 167 -0.83 -23.03 10.10
CA ALA A 167 -0.62 -22.61 11.48
C ALA A 167 0.87 -22.34 11.78
N ARG A 168 1.76 -23.24 11.35
CA ARG A 168 3.22 -23.07 11.50
C ARG A 168 3.73 -21.86 10.71
N ALA A 169 3.30 -21.69 9.47
CA ALA A 169 3.68 -20.55 8.63
C ALA A 169 3.23 -19.22 9.26
N HIS A 170 1.96 -19.13 9.71
CA HIS A 170 1.44 -17.94 10.39
C HIS A 170 2.25 -17.63 11.66
N ALA A 171 2.54 -18.63 12.49
CA ALA A 171 3.34 -18.45 13.71
C ALA A 171 4.77 -17.99 13.42
N ALA A 172 5.43 -18.60 12.42
CA ALA A 172 6.80 -18.25 12.02
C ALA A 172 6.88 -16.84 11.43
N LEU A 173 5.86 -16.41 10.68
CA LEU A 173 5.80 -15.08 10.07
C LEU A 173 5.41 -13.98 11.06
N SER A 174 4.63 -14.29 12.10
CA SER A 174 4.03 -13.27 12.98
C SER A 174 5.07 -12.33 13.59
N LEU A 175 6.10 -12.86 14.27
CA LEU A 175 7.08 -12.02 14.96
C LEU A 175 7.95 -11.19 13.98
N PRO A 176 8.55 -11.77 12.93
CA PRO A 176 9.25 -10.99 11.90
C PRO A 176 8.38 -9.93 11.25
N PHE A 177 7.13 -10.27 10.93
CA PHE A 177 6.17 -9.35 10.34
C PHE A 177 5.88 -8.18 11.28
N TYR A 178 5.53 -8.42 12.55
CA TYR A 178 5.20 -7.34 13.49
C TYR A 178 6.39 -6.40 13.70
N ALA A 179 7.62 -6.94 13.81
CA ALA A 179 8.82 -6.15 13.94
C ALA A 179 9.09 -5.28 12.71
N ALA A 180 9.06 -5.87 11.51
CA ALA A 180 9.26 -5.15 10.26
C ALA A 180 8.17 -4.10 10.02
N TYR A 181 6.91 -4.45 10.25
CA TYR A 181 5.77 -3.54 10.12
C TYR A 181 5.88 -2.36 11.09
N THR A 182 6.26 -2.62 12.34
CA THR A 182 6.49 -1.56 13.34
C THR A 182 7.62 -0.62 12.89
N ALA A 183 8.75 -1.16 12.44
CA ALA A 183 9.87 -0.34 11.95
C ALA A 183 9.44 0.55 10.77
N MET A 184 8.75 -0.02 9.78
CA MET A 184 8.36 0.73 8.58
C MET A 184 7.22 1.73 8.85
N ARG A 185 6.18 1.32 9.57
CA ARG A 185 4.92 2.09 9.71
C ARG A 185 4.87 2.96 10.96
N ALA A 186 5.55 2.59 12.04
CA ALA A 186 5.54 3.32 13.30
C ALA A 186 6.80 4.14 13.57
N VAL A 187 7.86 3.94 12.77
CA VAL A 187 9.12 4.68 12.91
C VAL A 187 9.48 5.41 11.62
N LEU A 188 9.83 4.69 10.56
CA LEU A 188 10.34 5.30 9.33
C LEU A 188 9.28 6.13 8.60
N GLY A 189 8.05 5.61 8.49
CA GLY A 189 6.91 6.29 7.90
C GLY A 189 6.62 7.64 8.58
N PRO A 190 6.41 7.69 9.91
CA PRO A 190 6.23 8.95 10.64
C PRO A 190 7.38 9.94 10.49
N VAL A 191 8.63 9.47 10.55
CA VAL A 191 9.82 10.34 10.36
C VAL A 191 9.80 10.99 8.98
N TRP A 192 9.52 10.19 7.94
CA TRP A 192 9.41 10.70 6.57
C TRP A 192 8.22 11.63 6.39
N PHE A 193 7.06 11.28 6.97
CA PHE A 193 5.85 12.10 6.93
C PHE A 193 6.08 13.49 7.53
N VAL A 194 6.73 13.58 8.70
CA VAL A 194 7.08 14.87 9.32
C VAL A 194 7.99 15.70 8.41
N ARG A 195 8.95 15.06 7.73
CA ARG A 195 9.80 15.73 6.74
C ARG A 195 8.97 16.27 5.57
N MET A 196 8.03 15.50 5.05
CA MET A 196 7.12 15.94 3.98
C MET A 196 6.30 17.16 4.39
N VAL A 197 5.63 17.10 5.53
CA VAL A 197 4.78 18.21 6.02
C VAL A 197 5.61 19.48 6.24
N LYS A 198 6.79 19.37 6.85
CA LYS A 198 7.70 20.51 7.06
C LYS A 198 8.13 21.14 5.74
N PHE A 199 8.46 20.34 4.73
CA PHE A 199 8.84 20.83 3.41
C PHE A 199 7.68 21.60 2.75
N TYR A 200 6.47 21.04 2.76
CA TYR A 200 5.32 21.68 2.13
C TYR A 200 4.89 22.97 2.83
N ALA A 201 4.98 23.02 4.17
CA ALA A 201 4.61 24.19 4.95
C ALA A 201 5.57 25.39 4.77
N ALA A 202 6.81 25.17 4.33
CA ALA A 202 7.85 26.20 4.20
C ALA A 202 7.96 26.80 2.78
N ASP A 203 6.83 27.01 2.08
CA ASP A 203 6.71 27.39 0.65
C ASP A 203 7.01 26.28 -0.37
N GLY A 204 6.69 25.02 -0.04
CA GLY A 204 6.79 23.92 -1.00
C GLY A 204 5.84 24.12 -2.19
N GLY A 205 6.34 24.02 -3.42
CA GLY A 205 5.60 24.27 -4.67
C GLY A 205 4.45 23.31 -5.00
N VAL A 206 3.87 22.63 -4.01
CA VAL A 206 2.61 21.87 -4.10
C VAL A 206 1.47 22.78 -3.63
N PRO A 207 0.32 22.84 -4.33
CA PRO A 207 -0.80 23.68 -3.92
C PRO A 207 -1.27 23.40 -2.48
N THR A 208 -1.60 24.45 -1.73
CA THR A 208 -1.96 24.34 -0.30
C THR A 208 -3.09 23.37 -0.02
N TRP A 209 -4.14 23.39 -0.84
CA TRP A 209 -5.27 22.47 -0.69
C TRP A 209 -4.83 21.01 -0.77
N ALA A 210 -3.85 20.69 -1.63
CA ALA A 210 -3.43 19.34 -1.91
C ALA A 210 -2.52 18.82 -0.80
N TRP A 211 -1.44 19.52 -0.47
CA TRP A 211 -0.55 19.02 0.57
C TRP A 211 -1.22 19.00 1.94
N ALA A 212 -2.11 19.96 2.25
CA ALA A 212 -2.84 19.97 3.51
C ALA A 212 -3.80 18.77 3.61
N SER A 213 -4.57 18.49 2.55
CA SER A 213 -5.49 17.34 2.55
C SER A 213 -4.73 16.01 2.56
N TRP A 214 -3.66 15.88 1.77
CA TRP A 214 -2.80 14.69 1.79
C TRP A 214 -2.20 14.48 3.18
N SER A 215 -1.77 15.55 3.86
CA SER A 215 -1.20 15.45 5.20
C SER A 215 -2.19 14.89 6.21
N VAL A 216 -3.44 15.37 6.19
CA VAL A 216 -4.50 14.85 7.06
C VAL A 216 -4.78 13.37 6.78
N VAL A 217 -4.92 13.01 5.50
CA VAL A 217 -5.24 11.65 5.08
C VAL A 217 -4.10 10.67 5.43
N ILE A 218 -2.86 11.00 5.07
CA ILE A 218 -1.67 10.18 5.33
C ILE A 218 -1.42 10.07 6.84
N GLY A 219 -1.49 11.19 7.57
CA GLY A 219 -1.31 11.20 9.02
C GLY A 219 -2.31 10.30 9.74
N SER A 220 -3.58 10.33 9.31
CA SER A 220 -4.63 9.46 9.84
C SER A 220 -4.35 7.98 9.52
N ALA A 221 -3.95 7.67 8.30
CA ALA A 221 -3.61 6.30 7.89
C ALA A 221 -2.41 5.74 8.68
N ILE A 222 -1.37 6.56 8.91
CA ILE A 222 -0.22 6.20 9.75
C ILE A 222 -0.69 5.91 11.18
N LEU A 223 -1.50 6.80 11.79
CA LEU A 223 -1.99 6.59 13.15
C LEU A 223 -2.77 5.28 13.28
N VAL A 224 -3.71 5.02 12.38
CA VAL A 224 -4.51 3.78 12.38
C VAL A 224 -3.61 2.55 12.19
N SER A 225 -2.60 2.63 11.32
CA SER A 225 -1.62 1.55 11.11
C SER A 225 -0.80 1.25 12.38
N VAL A 226 -0.39 2.29 13.13
CA VAL A 226 0.31 2.14 14.41
C VAL A 226 -0.59 1.49 15.47
N LEU A 227 -1.84 1.93 15.57
CA LEU A 227 -2.81 1.34 16.50
C LEU A 227 -3.08 -0.14 16.16
N TRP A 228 -3.20 -0.45 14.88
CA TRP A 228 -3.44 -1.81 14.40
C TRP A 228 -2.29 -2.77 14.78
N VAL A 229 -1.03 -2.39 14.49
CA VAL A 229 0.12 -3.24 14.88
C VAL A 229 0.31 -3.28 16.40
N GLY A 230 -0.01 -2.20 17.12
CA GLY A 230 -0.04 -2.19 18.58
C GLY A 230 -1.01 -3.22 19.16
N ASN A 231 -2.19 -3.35 18.56
CA ASN A 231 -3.16 -4.39 18.93
C ASN A 231 -2.63 -5.80 18.64
N LEU A 232 -1.94 -6.01 17.51
CA LEU A 232 -1.31 -7.30 17.19
C LEU A 232 -0.25 -7.69 18.23
N TRP A 233 0.61 -6.75 18.62
CA TRP A 233 1.58 -6.96 19.69
C TRP A 233 0.91 -7.29 21.02
N PHE A 234 -0.15 -6.55 21.39
CA PHE A 234 -0.90 -6.80 22.61
C PHE A 234 -1.47 -8.22 22.65
N VAL A 235 -2.13 -8.66 21.57
CA VAL A 235 -2.67 -10.02 21.44
C VAL A 235 -1.56 -11.07 21.53
N TYR A 236 -0.44 -10.84 20.84
CA TYR A 236 0.70 -11.75 20.83
C TYR A 236 1.30 -11.97 22.23
N PHE A 237 1.57 -10.88 22.97
CA PHE A 237 2.12 -10.98 24.32
C PHE A 237 1.12 -11.55 25.32
N ARG A 238 -0.17 -11.20 25.21
CA ARG A 238 -1.23 -11.75 26.05
C ARG A 238 -1.32 -13.28 25.91
N GLN A 239 -1.22 -13.81 24.69
CA GLN A 239 -1.25 -15.25 24.45
C GLN A 239 -0.05 -15.97 25.08
N ARG A 240 1.17 -15.40 24.98
CA ARG A 240 2.36 -15.98 25.61
C ARG A 240 2.31 -15.94 27.14
N MET A 241 1.89 -14.83 27.73
CA MET A 241 1.73 -14.73 29.19
C MET A 241 0.65 -15.67 29.73
N GLY A 242 -0.44 -15.89 28.97
CA GLY A 242 -1.49 -16.84 29.32
C GLY A 242 -1.06 -18.31 29.19
N SER A 243 -0.22 -18.64 28.21
CA SER A 243 0.35 -20.00 28.06
C SER A 243 1.27 -20.35 29.22
N ASN A 244 2.15 -19.44 29.62
CA ASN A 244 3.09 -19.65 30.72
C ASN A 244 2.39 -19.88 32.08
N LYS A 245 1.16 -19.37 32.26
CA LYS A 245 0.34 -19.61 33.47
C LYS A 245 -0.39 -20.95 33.48
N LYS A 246 -0.51 -21.64 32.33
CA LYS A 246 -1.13 -22.97 32.24
C LYS A 246 -0.09 -24.10 32.31
N GLU A 247 1.18 -23.78 32.09
CA GLU A 247 2.31 -24.71 32.15
C GLU A 247 3.03 -24.68 33.53
N GLN A 248 2.59 -23.81 34.44
CA GLN A 248 2.96 -23.78 35.87
C GLN A 248 1.84 -24.40 36.71
#